data_AF-A0A357GVV7-F1
#
_entry.id   AF-A0A357GVV7-F1
#
_cell.length_a   1.000
_cell.length_b   1.000
_cell.length_c   1.000
_cell.angle_alpha   90.00
_cell.angle_beta   90.00
_cell.angle_gamma   90.00
#
_symmetry.space_group_name_H-M   'P 1'
#
loop_
_entity.id
_entity.type
_entity.pdbx_description
1 polymer ?
#
loop_
_entity_poly.entity_id
_entity_poly.type
_entity_poly.pdbx_seq_one_letter_code
_entity_poly.pdbx_strand_id
1 'polypeptide(L)' 'MAKLIYPKLSYDIVGALYEVYNTIGNGLQEKYYQKALVRELEEKGYWLALVRTV' A
#
# COMPACT_ATOMS: atom_id res chain seq x y z
N MET A 1 24.22 2.55 -11.37
CA MET A 1 23.02 3.02 -10.66
C MET A 1 21.78 2.47 -11.36
N ALA A 2 20.83 1.89 -10.63
CA ALA A 2 19.61 1.34 -11.21
C ALA A 2 18.64 2.47 -11.59
N LYS A 3 18.04 2.40 -12.78
CA LYS A 3 17.07 3.39 -13.26
C LYS A 3 15.68 3.01 -12.76
N LEU A 4 15.04 3.90 -12.00
CA LEU A 4 13.64 3.76 -11.59
C LEU A 4 12.73 4.03 -12.79
N ILE A 5 11.95 3.03 -13.18
CA ILE A 5 11.03 3.12 -14.33
C ILE A 5 9.77 3.91 -13.96
N TYR A 6 9.30 3.78 -12.71
CA TYR A 6 8.09 4.45 -12.21
C TYR A 6 8.34 5.14 -10.86
N PRO A 7 9.13 6.23 -10.84
CA PRO A 7 9.51 6.88 -9.60
C PRO A 7 8.30 7.32 -8.77
N LYS A 8 7.33 8.01 -9.40
CA LYS A 8 6.13 8.51 -8.70
C LYS A 8 5.33 7.37 -8.06
N LEU A 9 5.01 6.33 -8.83
CA LEU A 9 4.27 5.17 -8.32
C LEU A 9 5.02 4.49 -7.17
N SER A 10 6.35 4.33 -7.29
CA SER A 10 7.16 3.76 -6.20
C SER A 10 7.07 4.60 -4.92
N TYR A 11 7.14 5.93 -5.03
CA TYR A 11 6.98 6.82 -3.87
C TYR A 11 5.57 6.76 -3.28
N ASP A 12 4.53 6.69 -4.11
CA ASP A 12 3.14 6.57 -3.64
C ASP A 12 2.91 5.25 -2.88
N ILE A 13 3.43 4.12 -3.37
CA ILE A 13 3.31 2.82 -2.71
C ILE A 13 4.03 2.84 -1.35
N VAL A 14 5.27 3.33 -1.33
CA VAL A 14 6.05 3.43 -0.08
C VAL A 14 5.38 4.37 0.91
N GLY A 15 4.89 5.52 0.44
CA GLY A 15 4.14 6.47 1.26
C GLY A 15 2.88 5.83 1.85
N ALA A 16 2.10 5.09 1.06
CA ALA A 16 0.91 4.38 1.54
C ALA A 16 1.26 3.36 2.63
N LEU A 17 2.37 2.62 2.50
CA LEU A 17 2.82 1.69 3.54
C LEU A 17 3.14 2.39 4.86
N TYR A 18 3.80 3.56 4.81
CA TYR A 18 4.06 4.37 6.00
C TYR A 18 2.78 4.93 6.62
N GLU A 19 1.84 5.41 5.81
CA GLU A 19 0.56 5.94 6.32
C GLU A 19 -0.27 4.85 7.00
N VAL A 20 -0.32 3.65 6.42
CA VAL A 20 -0.93 2.49 7.08
C VAL A 20 -0.27 2.23 8.42
N TYR A 21 1.07 2.14 8.46
CA TYR A 21 1.79 1.87 9.71
C TYR A 21 1.56 2.96 10.77
N ASN A 22 1.58 4.23 10.37
CA ASN A 22 1.33 5.37 11.25
C ASN A 22 -0.10 5.37 11.80
N THR A 23 -1.06 4.87 11.02
CA THR A 23 -2.49 4.86 11.38
C THR A 23 -2.86 3.69 12.29
N ILE A 24 -2.49 2.47 11.92
CA ILE A 24 -2.92 1.25 12.63
C ILE A 24 -1.85 0.66 13.56
N GLY A 25 -0.61 1.17 13.50
CA GLY A 25 0.49 0.70 14.34
C GLY A 25 0.92 -0.74 14.04
N ASN A 26 1.54 -1.38 15.02
CA ASN A 26 1.98 -2.78 14.96
C ASN A 26 1.02 -3.73 15.71
N GLY A 27 1.18 -5.04 15.54
CA GLY A 27 0.48 -6.06 16.33
C GLY A 27 -0.79 -6.63 15.70
N LEU A 28 -1.16 -6.21 14.48
CA LEU A 28 -2.26 -6.81 13.73
C LEU A 28 -1.78 -7.95 12.83
N GLN A 29 -2.71 -8.81 12.41
CA GLN A 29 -2.42 -9.81 11.37
C GLN A 29 -2.26 -9.13 10.01
N GLU A 30 -1.40 -9.70 9.15
CA GLU A 30 -1.10 -9.17 7.80
C GLU A 30 -2.35 -8.85 6.97
N LYS A 31 -3.41 -9.66 7.10
CA LYS A 31 -4.69 -9.44 6.44
C LYS A 31 -5.31 -8.06 6.70
N TYR A 32 -5.03 -7.45 7.85
CA TYR A 32 -5.52 -6.11 8.17
C TYR A 32 -4.65 -5.03 7.52
N TYR A 33 -3.33 -5.22 7.47
CA TYR A 33 -2.43 -4.34 6.72
C TYR A 33 -2.74 -4.35 5.23
N GLN A 34 -3.00 -5.53 4.66
CA GLN A 34 -3.41 -5.64 3.26
C GLN A 34 -4.69 -4.85 2.98
N LYS A 35 -5.71 -4.98 3.83
CA LYS A 35 -6.96 -4.20 3.70
C LYS A 35 -6.74 -2.70 3.83
N ALA A 36 -5.96 -2.27 4.81
CA ALA A 36 -5.64 -0.87 5.03
C ALA A 36 -4.84 -0.27 3.86
N LEU A 37 -3.86 -1.02 3.32
CA LEU A 37 -3.06 -0.59 2.19
C LEU A 37 -3.88 -0.45 0.91
N VAL A 38 -4.83 -1.37 0.68
CA VAL A 38 -5.74 -1.26 -0.45
C VAL A 38 -6.56 0.02 -0.35
N ARG A 39 -7.10 0.29 0.85
CA ARG A 39 -7.85 1.51 1.10
C ARG A 39 -7.02 2.76 0.85
N GLU A 40 -5.79 2.82 1.38
CA GLU A 40 -4.88 3.95 1.19
C GLU A 40 -4.53 4.19 -0.29
N LEU A 41 -4.31 3.11 -1.05
CA LEU A 41 -3.99 3.21 -2.47
C LEU A 41 -5.21 3.63 -3.31
N GLU A 42 -6.41 3.17 -2.95
CA GLU A 42 -7.66 3.63 -3.58
C GLU A 42 -7.89 5.14 -3.34
N GLU A 43 -7.61 5.65 -2.14
CA GLU A 43 -7.73 7.09 -1.84
C GLU A 43 -6.70 7.93 -2.61
N LYS A 44 -5.55 7.36 -2.94
CA LYS A 44 -4.55 7.96 -3.84
C LYS A 44 -4.91 7.83 -5.34
N GLY A 45 -6.05 7.22 -5.66
CA GLY A 45 -6.56 7.08 -7.03
C GLY A 45 -6.08 5.85 -7.78
N TYR A 46 -5.49 4.86 -7.09
CA TYR A 46 -5.05 3.61 -7.69
C TYR A 46 -6.11 2.53 -7.55
N TRP A 47 -6.61 2.02 -8.67
CA TRP A 47 -7.52 0.87 -8.68
C TRP A 47 -6.73 -0.44 -8.56
N LEU A 48 -7.04 -1.24 -7.55
CA LEU A 48 -6.41 -2.54 -7.34
C LEU A 48 -7.38 -3.66 -7.71
N ALA A 49 -6.96 -4.50 -8.67
CA ALA A 49 -7.62 -5.77 -8.92
C ALA A 49 -7.20 -6.75 -7.81
N LEU A 50 -8.00 -6.87 -6.75
CA LEU A 50 -7.75 -7.85 -5.70
C LEU A 50 -7.96 -9.26 -6.26
N VAL A 51 -6.85 -9.99 -6.48
CA VAL A 51 -6.89 -11.44 -6.54
C VAL A 51 -7.20 -11.91 -5.14
N ARG A 52 -8.43 -12.39 -4.92
CA ARG A 52 -8.81 -13.07 -3.67
C ARG A 52 -7.96 -14.32 -3.55
N THR A 53 -6.87 -14.27 -2.80
CA THR A 53 -6.25 -15.48 -2.27
C THR A 53 -7.18 -16.03 -1.19
N VAL A 54 -7.70 -17.22 -1.49
CA VAL A 54 -8.50 -18.09 -0.61
C VAL A 54 -7.79 -18.38 0.71
#